data_AF-A0A350CSB0-F1
#
_entry.id   AF-A0A350CSB0-F1
#
_cell.length_a   1.000
_cell.length_b   1.000
_cell.length_c   1.000
_cell.angle_alpha   90.00
_cell.angle_beta   90.00
_cell.angle_gamma   90.00
#
_symmetry.space_group_name_H-M   'P 1'
#
loop_
_entity.id
_entity.type
_entity.pdbx_description
1 polymer ?
#
loop_
_entity_poly.entity_id
_entity_poly.type
_entity_poly.pdbx_seq_one_letter_code
_entity_poly.pdbx_strand_id
1 'polypeptide(L)'
;MPGTGLGRVKTLVTIQDNGNGSRQDDLESGCVTYAGDLKSPSFACQAGLAGGDNQAINRLYLASDIAGLTQAGNLALVVNISEGRPGNTLTLTDLYLSLYRTDTNQRMIFTYDDDPLELGDSGGVGQSGDNLFVLDDIQAGMANTFCPVLSVCVIGGGMQFAPGSTNATPETLYVGAVRSAEVPEPFSLALLGVGL
;
A
#
# COMPACT_ATOMS: atom_id res chain seq x y z
N MET A 1 -17.17 -2.06 -15.92
CA MET A 1 -17.41 -3.49 -16.25
C MET A 1 -17.30 -4.27 -14.95
N PRO A 2 -17.94 -5.44 -14.76
CA PRO A 2 -17.72 -6.21 -13.54
C PRO A 2 -16.25 -6.64 -13.46
N GLY A 3 -15.62 -6.39 -12.30
CA GLY A 3 -14.19 -6.60 -12.12
C GLY A 3 -13.76 -8.06 -12.24
N THR A 4 -12.81 -8.31 -13.14
CA THR A 4 -12.10 -9.60 -13.22
C THR A 4 -10.84 -9.49 -12.38
N GLY A 5 -10.83 -10.11 -11.19
CA GLY A 5 -9.72 -10.00 -10.23
C GLY A 5 -8.35 -10.26 -10.86
N LEU A 6 -7.33 -9.50 -10.41
CA LEU A 6 -6.03 -9.28 -11.07
C LEU A 6 -5.12 -10.51 -11.28
N GLY A 7 -5.60 -11.73 -11.00
CA GLY A 7 -4.80 -12.96 -11.03
C GLY A 7 -3.79 -13.00 -9.88
N ARG A 8 -2.66 -13.70 -10.10
CA ARG A 8 -1.60 -13.87 -9.10
C ARG A 8 -0.65 -12.66 -9.05
N VAL A 9 -1.12 -11.54 -8.51
CA VAL A 9 -0.28 -10.38 -8.15
C VAL A 9 0.50 -10.67 -6.87
N LYS A 10 1.68 -10.07 -6.70
CA LYS A 10 2.44 -10.06 -5.44
C LYS A 10 1.84 -9.04 -4.46
N THR A 11 0.77 -9.44 -3.79
CA THR A 11 0.12 -8.68 -2.71
C THR A 11 1.01 -8.60 -1.48
N LEU A 12 1.22 -7.40 -0.92
CA LEU A 12 1.93 -7.18 0.35
C LEU A 12 1.08 -7.59 1.56
N VAL A 13 -0.18 -7.13 1.58
CA VAL A 13 -1.15 -7.45 2.63
C VAL A 13 -2.56 -7.52 2.06
N THR A 14 -3.33 -8.48 2.55
CA THR A 14 -4.79 -8.55 2.38
C THR A 14 -5.46 -8.24 3.71
N ILE A 15 -6.47 -7.37 3.72
CA ILE A 15 -7.32 -7.05 4.88
C ILE A 15 -8.72 -7.59 4.58
N GLN A 16 -9.47 -8.05 5.57
CA GLN A 16 -10.90 -8.35 5.42
C GLN A 16 -11.60 -8.22 6.78
N ASP A 17 -12.40 -7.17 6.99
CA ASP A 17 -13.39 -7.19 8.08
C ASP A 17 -14.52 -8.18 7.72
N ASN A 18 -14.90 -9.01 8.71
CA ASN A 18 -15.99 -9.98 8.66
C ASN A 18 -17.02 -9.79 9.82
N GLY A 19 -17.04 -8.61 10.46
CA GLY A 19 -18.27 -7.98 10.95
C GLY A 19 -18.54 -7.89 12.47
N ASN A 20 -19.07 -6.73 12.86
CA ASN A 20 -20.07 -6.49 13.91
C ASN A 20 -19.80 -6.97 15.36
N GLY A 21 -18.54 -7.20 15.77
CA GLY A 21 -18.17 -7.45 17.16
C GLY A 21 -17.97 -6.16 17.98
N SER A 22 -18.33 -6.15 19.28
CA SER A 22 -18.09 -5.00 20.18
C SER A 22 -16.65 -4.92 20.71
N ARG A 23 -15.71 -5.49 19.96
CA ARG A 23 -14.27 -5.61 20.19
C ARG A 23 -13.65 -5.75 18.79
N GLN A 24 -13.44 -4.62 18.12
CA GLN A 24 -12.84 -4.58 16.78
C GLN A 24 -11.31 -4.48 16.86
N ASP A 25 -10.80 -4.02 18.01
CA ASP A 25 -9.47 -4.22 18.59
C ASP A 25 -8.24 -4.05 17.64
N ASP A 26 -8.14 -3.13 16.67
CA ASP A 26 -9.03 -2.05 16.19
C ASP A 26 -8.60 -1.59 14.76
N LEU A 27 -9.55 -1.02 13.98
CA LEU A 27 -9.43 -0.43 12.61
C LEU A 27 -9.03 -1.41 11.48
N GLU A 28 -9.62 -1.25 10.29
CA GLU A 28 -9.31 -2.04 9.09
C GLU A 28 -7.90 -1.74 8.58
N SER A 29 -6.92 -2.36 9.21
CA SER A 29 -5.52 -2.02 9.06
C SER A 29 -4.70 -3.26 8.75
N GLY A 30 -3.76 -3.11 7.83
CA GLY A 30 -2.95 -4.21 7.34
C GLY A 30 -1.56 -3.69 7.06
N CYS A 31 -0.56 -4.33 7.64
CA CYS A 31 0.79 -3.80 7.65
C CYS A 31 1.84 -4.90 7.60
N VAL A 32 2.85 -4.69 6.77
CA VAL A 32 4.04 -5.51 6.71
C VAL A 32 5.26 -4.61 6.79
N THR A 33 5.95 -4.66 7.93
CA THR A 33 7.29 -4.10 8.10
C THR A 33 8.28 -5.25 8.17
N TYR A 34 9.47 -5.09 7.58
CA TYR A 34 10.57 -6.04 7.78
C TYR A 34 11.39 -5.67 9.01
N ALA A 35 11.56 -6.64 9.90
CA ALA A 35 12.71 -6.76 10.80
C ALA A 35 12.98 -8.26 11.08
N GLY A 36 14.23 -8.60 11.40
CA GLY A 36 14.67 -9.98 11.65
C GLY A 36 15.30 -10.67 10.41
N ASP A 37 14.92 -11.93 10.17
CA ASP A 37 15.36 -12.77 9.04
C ASP A 37 14.22 -12.87 7.99
N LEU A 38 14.57 -12.95 6.71
CA LEU A 38 13.66 -13.18 5.58
C LEU A 38 12.78 -14.42 5.74
N LYS A 39 13.24 -15.42 6.50
CA LYS A 39 12.49 -16.66 6.77
C LYS A 39 11.54 -16.56 7.98
N SER A 40 11.72 -15.57 8.84
CA SER A 40 10.94 -15.37 10.06
C SER A 40 10.79 -13.87 10.36
N PRO A 41 10.11 -13.12 9.48
CA PRO A 41 9.91 -11.70 9.64
C PRO A 41 9.02 -11.38 10.84
N SER A 42 9.33 -10.30 11.57
CA SER A 42 8.41 -9.75 12.56
C SER A 42 7.49 -8.72 11.90
N PHE A 43 6.18 -8.99 11.88
CA PHE A 43 5.18 -8.02 11.41
C PHE A 43 4.80 -7.08 12.55
N ALA A 44 4.85 -5.77 12.30
CA ALA A 44 4.42 -4.73 13.21
C ALA A 44 3.96 -3.51 12.41
N CYS A 45 2.90 -2.85 12.85
CA CYS A 45 2.42 -1.63 12.21
C CYS A 45 3.27 -0.43 12.64
N GLN A 46 3.40 0.52 11.73
CA GLN A 46 4.27 1.69 11.83
C GLN A 46 3.48 2.91 11.34
N ALA A 47 4.05 4.11 11.44
CA ALA A 47 3.41 5.36 11.00
C ALA A 47 2.03 5.62 11.66
N GLY A 48 1.84 5.23 12.92
CA GLY A 48 0.59 5.47 13.66
C GLY A 48 -0.53 4.46 13.38
N LEU A 49 -0.40 3.63 12.34
CA LEU A 49 -1.36 2.57 12.04
C LEU A 49 -1.63 1.63 13.22
N ALA A 50 -2.90 1.31 13.42
CA ALA A 50 -3.30 0.19 14.25
C ALA A 50 -2.90 -1.14 13.61
N GLY A 51 -2.89 -2.21 14.41
CA GLY A 51 -2.69 -3.58 13.93
C GLY A 51 -4.02 -4.29 13.80
N GLY A 52 -4.49 -4.46 12.56
CA GLY A 52 -5.77 -5.08 12.28
C GLY A 52 -5.75 -6.60 12.35
N ASP A 53 -6.87 -7.18 11.91
CA ASP A 53 -7.28 -8.55 12.23
C ASP A 53 -6.20 -9.63 12.00
N ASN A 54 -6.25 -10.66 12.86
CA ASN A 54 -5.38 -11.84 12.86
C ASN A 54 -5.47 -12.68 11.57
N GLN A 55 -6.38 -12.36 10.64
CA GLN A 55 -6.50 -12.97 9.32
C GLN A 55 -5.67 -12.28 8.23
N ALA A 56 -5.02 -11.15 8.51
CA ALA A 56 -4.20 -10.42 7.54
C ALA A 56 -3.05 -11.27 6.98
N ILE A 57 -3.05 -11.54 5.67
CA ILE A 57 -2.00 -12.33 5.00
C ILE A 57 -0.86 -11.41 4.55
N ASN A 58 0.08 -11.19 5.45
CA ASN A 58 1.28 -10.39 5.20
C ASN A 58 2.33 -11.16 4.40
N ARG A 59 2.95 -10.50 3.42
CA ARG A 59 4.01 -11.05 2.57
C ARG A 59 5.11 -10.03 2.31
N LEU A 60 6.33 -10.53 2.19
CA LEU A 60 7.52 -9.76 1.88
C LEU A 60 8.10 -10.18 0.54
N TYR A 61 8.68 -9.20 -0.15
CA TYR A 61 9.38 -9.39 -1.41
C TYR A 61 10.61 -8.48 -1.46
N LEU A 62 11.61 -8.85 -2.26
CA LEU A 62 12.68 -7.91 -2.60
C LEU A 62 12.18 -6.88 -3.62
N ALA A 63 12.86 -5.74 -3.76
CA ALA A 63 12.54 -4.81 -4.83
C ALA A 63 12.83 -5.45 -6.21
N SER A 64 13.85 -6.33 -6.29
CA SER A 64 14.15 -7.14 -7.49
C SER A 64 13.08 -8.19 -7.82
N ASP A 65 12.15 -8.48 -6.91
CA ASP A 65 11.04 -9.40 -7.14
C ASP A 65 9.86 -8.76 -7.89
N ILE A 66 9.86 -7.44 -8.05
CA ILE A 66 8.79 -6.67 -8.70
C ILE A 66 9.06 -6.62 -10.21
N ALA A 67 8.12 -7.15 -10.99
CA ALA A 67 8.27 -7.24 -12.44
C ALA A 67 8.33 -5.85 -13.08
N GLY A 68 9.44 -5.57 -13.78
CA GLY A 68 9.65 -4.29 -14.47
C GLY A 68 10.23 -3.16 -13.61
N LEU A 69 10.51 -3.39 -12.32
CA LEU A 69 11.19 -2.41 -11.48
C LEU A 69 12.69 -2.37 -11.82
N THR A 70 13.17 -1.22 -12.28
CA THR A 70 14.58 -0.99 -12.61
C THR A 70 15.29 -0.09 -11.60
N GLN A 71 14.53 0.71 -10.85
CA GLN A 71 14.99 1.72 -9.88
C GLN A 71 13.97 1.82 -8.75
N ALA A 72 14.41 2.10 -7.51
CA ALA A 72 13.51 2.14 -6.36
C ALA A 72 12.56 3.36 -6.36
N GLY A 73 12.94 4.44 -7.04
CA GLY A 73 12.06 5.60 -7.27
C GLY A 73 10.90 5.33 -8.23
N ASN A 74 10.90 4.20 -8.94
CA ASN A 74 9.80 3.77 -9.82
C ASN A 74 8.74 2.93 -9.10
N LEU A 75 8.82 2.82 -7.77
CA LEU A 75 7.84 2.11 -6.97
C LEU A 75 6.51 2.86 -6.93
N ALA A 76 5.41 2.10 -6.96
CA ALA A 76 4.10 2.62 -6.62
C ALA A 76 3.31 1.59 -5.82
N LEU A 77 2.54 2.09 -4.87
CA LEU A 77 1.54 1.33 -4.11
C LEU A 77 0.24 1.35 -4.92
N VAL A 78 -0.52 0.27 -4.87
CA VAL A 78 -1.90 0.26 -5.38
C VAL A 78 -2.82 -0.43 -4.41
N VAL A 79 -3.94 0.22 -4.13
CA VAL A 79 -4.98 -0.24 -3.20
C VAL A 79 -6.19 -0.70 -4.02
N ASN A 80 -6.49 -2.00 -3.99
CA ASN A 80 -7.79 -2.50 -4.45
C ASN A 80 -8.76 -2.60 -3.29
N ILE A 81 -9.96 -2.03 -3.47
CA ILE A 81 -11.11 -2.23 -2.59
C ILE A 81 -12.15 -3.15 -3.24
N SER A 82 -13.02 -3.77 -2.43
CA SER A 82 -14.03 -4.73 -2.91
C SER A 82 -15.36 -4.61 -2.16
N GLU A 83 -16.06 -3.51 -2.35
CA GLU A 83 -17.29 -3.16 -1.60
C GLU A 83 -18.57 -3.92 -2.01
N GLY A 84 -18.50 -4.82 -3.01
CA GLY A 84 -19.57 -5.79 -3.30
C GLY A 84 -20.86 -5.23 -3.90
N ARG A 85 -21.02 -3.91 -3.93
CA ARG A 85 -22.15 -3.19 -4.53
C ARG A 85 -21.66 -1.91 -5.21
N PRO A 86 -22.15 -1.58 -6.43
CA PRO A 86 -21.80 -0.33 -7.09
C PRO A 86 -22.22 0.88 -6.24
N GLY A 87 -21.33 1.86 -6.12
CA GLY A 87 -21.62 3.14 -5.44
C GLY A 87 -21.37 3.14 -3.93
N ASN A 88 -20.88 2.04 -3.37
CA ASN A 88 -20.25 2.03 -2.06
C ASN A 88 -18.83 2.63 -2.13
N THR A 89 -18.35 3.18 -1.02
CA THR A 89 -17.04 3.82 -0.89
C THR A 89 -16.32 3.42 0.40
N LEU A 90 -15.00 3.30 0.35
CA LEU A 90 -14.13 3.19 1.53
C LEU A 90 -13.29 4.46 1.69
N THR A 91 -13.18 4.97 2.92
CA THR A 91 -12.30 6.11 3.21
C THR A 91 -10.95 5.58 3.69
N LEU A 92 -9.91 5.69 2.85
CA LEU A 92 -8.52 5.42 3.22
C LEU A 92 -8.03 6.55 4.13
N THR A 93 -7.68 6.26 5.39
CA THR A 93 -7.18 7.27 6.32
C THR A 93 -5.65 7.36 6.29
N ASP A 94 -4.97 6.25 6.05
CA ASP A 94 -3.51 6.17 6.15
C ASP A 94 -2.96 5.11 5.17
N LEU A 95 -1.78 5.39 4.60
CA LEU A 95 -1.05 4.49 3.71
C LEU A 95 0.46 4.70 3.90
N TYR A 96 1.26 3.63 3.86
CA TYR A 96 2.72 3.75 3.87
C TYR A 96 3.43 2.70 3.01
N LEU A 97 4.63 3.07 2.54
CA LEU A 97 5.65 2.20 1.97
C LEU A 97 6.86 2.20 2.89
N SER A 98 7.44 1.04 3.17
CA SER A 98 8.74 0.94 3.83
C SER A 98 9.75 0.23 2.95
N LEU A 99 10.92 0.85 2.80
CA LEU A 99 12.10 0.22 2.24
C LEU A 99 13.01 -0.21 3.38
N TYR A 100 13.47 -1.45 3.35
CA TYR A 100 14.46 -1.96 4.30
C TYR A 100 15.69 -2.49 3.57
N ARG A 101 16.88 -2.10 4.02
CA ARG A 101 18.17 -2.55 3.48
C ARG A 101 18.72 -3.73 4.29
N THR A 102 18.85 -4.89 3.66
CA THR A 102 19.43 -6.08 4.30
C THR A 102 20.93 -6.00 4.52
N ASP A 103 21.63 -5.14 3.79
CA ASP A 103 23.09 -4.97 3.87
C ASP A 103 23.52 -3.98 4.98
N THR A 104 22.73 -2.93 5.23
CA THR A 104 23.02 -1.92 6.28
C THR A 104 22.13 -2.04 7.52
N ASN A 105 21.09 -2.88 7.52
CA ASN A 105 20.07 -2.97 8.57
C ASN A 105 19.41 -1.60 8.85
N GLN A 106 19.15 -0.83 7.78
CA GLN A 106 18.50 0.46 7.84
C GLN A 106 17.11 0.38 7.21
N ARG A 107 16.22 1.30 7.62
CA ARG A 107 14.85 1.42 7.12
C ARG A 107 14.54 2.86 6.75
N MET A 108 13.80 3.03 5.66
CA MET A 108 13.17 4.28 5.22
C MET A 108 11.66 4.04 5.12
N ILE A 109 10.86 5.04 5.45
CA ILE A 109 9.40 4.99 5.39
C ILE A 109 8.93 6.21 4.61
N PHE A 110 7.96 6.01 3.72
CA PHE A 110 7.18 7.03 3.05
C PHE A 110 5.72 6.84 3.47
N THR A 111 5.04 7.93 3.82
CA THR A 111 3.64 7.93 4.26
C THR A 111 2.82 8.80 3.34
N TYR A 112 1.56 8.44 3.14
CA TYR A 112 0.52 9.36 2.74
C TYR A 112 0.17 10.23 3.95
N ASP A 113 0.30 11.54 3.83
CA ASP A 113 0.08 12.54 4.90
C ASP A 113 -0.96 13.62 4.53
N ASP A 114 -1.70 13.40 3.43
CA ASP A 114 -2.84 14.22 2.98
C ASP A 114 -4.16 13.82 3.70
N ASP A 115 -5.23 14.58 3.43
CA ASP A 115 -6.58 14.31 3.95
C ASP A 115 -7.11 12.91 3.54
N PRO A 116 -7.97 12.26 4.37
CA PRO A 116 -8.51 10.93 4.05
C PRO A 116 -9.24 10.86 2.70
N LEU A 117 -8.97 9.80 1.93
CA LEU A 117 -9.38 9.67 0.53
C LEU A 117 -10.54 8.68 0.36
N GLU A 118 -11.65 9.12 -0.26
CA GLU A 118 -12.75 8.24 -0.63
C GLU A 118 -12.43 7.44 -1.91
N LEU A 119 -12.36 6.11 -1.77
CA LEU A 119 -12.15 5.14 -2.82
C LEU A 119 -13.50 4.51 -3.18
N GLY A 120 -13.93 4.57 -4.45
CA GLY A 120 -15.22 4.01 -4.90
C GLY A 120 -15.08 2.68 -5.65
N ASP A 121 -16.01 1.75 -5.41
CA ASP A 121 -16.15 0.53 -6.22
C ASP A 121 -17.20 0.71 -7.33
N SER A 122 -16.84 0.34 -8.56
CA SER A 122 -17.75 0.31 -9.71
C SER A 122 -18.67 -0.93 -9.75
N GLY A 123 -18.48 -1.86 -8.81
CA GLY A 123 -19.26 -3.08 -8.61
C GLY A 123 -18.55 -4.32 -9.14
N GLY A 124 -17.67 -4.91 -8.34
CA GLY A 124 -16.97 -6.15 -8.69
C GLY A 124 -16.42 -6.93 -7.49
N VAL A 125 -15.73 -8.03 -7.78
CA VAL A 125 -14.86 -8.71 -6.81
C VAL A 125 -13.47 -8.13 -6.98
N GLY A 126 -13.17 -7.09 -6.20
CA GLY A 126 -11.94 -6.29 -6.26
C GLY A 126 -11.75 -5.55 -7.58
N GLN A 127 -12.16 -4.28 -7.67
CA GLN A 127 -11.70 -3.40 -8.74
C GLN A 127 -11.71 -1.90 -8.40
N SER A 128 -10.51 -1.40 -8.10
CA SER A 128 -10.17 0.02 -8.13
C SER A 128 -8.70 0.18 -8.54
N GLY A 129 -8.34 -0.37 -9.70
CA GLY A 129 -6.96 -0.37 -10.22
C GLY A 129 -6.37 1.02 -10.51
N ASP A 130 -7.22 2.06 -10.43
CA ASP A 130 -6.88 3.47 -10.62
C ASP A 130 -6.32 4.12 -9.33
N ASN A 131 -6.43 3.47 -8.17
CA ASN A 131 -5.94 3.96 -6.87
C ASN A 131 -4.42 3.73 -6.73
N LEU A 132 -3.66 4.36 -7.62
CA LEU A 132 -2.21 4.30 -7.75
C LEU A 132 -1.56 5.45 -6.97
N PHE A 133 -0.75 5.11 -5.97
CA PHE A 133 0.04 6.08 -5.20
C PHE A 133 1.51 5.93 -5.58
N VAL A 134 2.04 6.93 -6.28
CA VAL A 134 3.43 7.00 -6.73
C VAL A 134 4.27 7.82 -5.74
N LEU A 135 5.57 7.54 -5.66
CA LEU A 135 6.50 8.45 -4.98
C LEU A 135 6.63 9.75 -5.78
N ASP A 136 6.60 10.91 -5.10
CA ASP A 136 6.94 12.19 -5.71
C ASP A 136 8.44 12.25 -6.11
N ASP A 137 8.86 13.26 -6.87
CA ASP A 137 10.26 13.39 -7.34
C ASP A 137 11.31 13.39 -6.21
N ILE A 138 10.98 13.94 -5.03
CA ILE A 138 11.86 13.99 -3.85
C ILE A 138 11.91 12.60 -3.21
N GLN A 139 10.75 12.00 -2.96
CA GLN A 139 10.63 10.65 -2.40
C GLN A 139 11.28 9.60 -3.31
N ALA A 140 11.12 9.71 -4.63
CA ALA A 140 11.74 8.85 -5.63
C ALA A 140 13.27 8.99 -5.64
N GLY A 141 13.79 10.23 -5.53
CA GLY A 141 15.21 10.51 -5.35
C GLY A 141 15.77 9.92 -4.05
N MET A 142 15.03 10.01 -2.95
CA MET A 142 15.37 9.40 -1.66
C MET A 142 15.36 7.87 -1.75
N ALA A 143 14.33 7.27 -2.34
CA ALA A 143 14.19 5.82 -2.53
C ALA A 143 15.35 5.26 -3.37
N ASN A 144 15.73 5.92 -4.47
CA ASN A 144 16.86 5.55 -5.30
C ASN A 144 18.20 5.64 -4.56
N THR A 145 18.40 6.69 -3.77
CA THR A 145 19.61 6.87 -2.94
C THR A 145 19.68 5.83 -1.82
N PHE A 146 18.53 5.49 -1.23
CA PHE A 146 18.42 4.53 -0.14
C PHE A 146 18.58 3.10 -0.63
N CYS A 147 17.88 2.68 -1.68
CA CYS A 147 17.96 1.34 -2.27
C CYS A 147 18.53 1.36 -3.70
N PRO A 148 19.84 1.65 -3.88
CA PRO A 148 20.49 1.67 -5.20
C PRO A 148 20.69 0.27 -5.80
N VAL A 149 20.53 -0.79 -4.99
CA VAL A 149 20.63 -2.19 -5.41
C VAL A 149 19.35 -2.92 -4.97
N LEU A 150 18.48 -3.24 -5.93
CA LEU A 150 17.14 -3.76 -5.66
C LEU A 150 17.12 -5.15 -5.01
N SER A 151 18.19 -5.95 -5.17
CA SER A 151 18.30 -7.31 -4.61
C SER A 151 18.65 -7.36 -3.12
N VAL A 152 18.95 -6.23 -2.49
CA VAL A 152 19.17 -6.10 -1.03
C VAL A 152 18.12 -5.20 -0.36
N CYS A 153 17.12 -4.75 -1.13
CA CYS A 153 16.03 -3.92 -0.63
C CYS A 153 14.78 -4.77 -0.45
N VAL A 154 14.29 -4.91 0.78
CA VAL A 154 13.02 -5.56 1.09
C VAL A 154 11.92 -4.50 1.09
N ILE A 155 10.79 -4.83 0.46
CA ILE A 155 9.60 -3.99 0.43
C ILE A 155 8.63 -4.41 1.53
N GLY A 156 8.16 -3.43 2.27
CA GLY A 156 7.00 -3.50 3.16
C GLY A 156 6.08 -2.31 2.93
N GLY A 157 4.96 -2.28 3.62
CA GLY A 157 3.94 -1.23 3.50
C GLY A 157 2.68 -1.60 4.25
N GLY A 158 1.69 -0.72 4.23
CA GLY A 158 0.41 -0.98 4.86
C GLY A 158 -0.59 0.14 4.64
N MET A 159 -1.86 -0.16 4.88
CA MET A 159 -3.01 0.72 4.66
C MET A 159 -3.99 0.61 5.83
N GLN A 160 -4.81 1.65 6.04
CA GLN A 160 -5.90 1.67 7.01
C GLN A 160 -7.12 2.43 6.47
N PHE A 161 -8.31 1.88 6.70
CA PHE A 161 -9.58 2.49 6.36
C PHE A 161 -10.36 2.97 7.59
N ALA A 162 -11.27 3.92 7.36
CA ALA A 162 -12.20 4.44 8.37
C ALA A 162 -13.27 3.39 8.76
N PRO A 163 -13.87 3.49 9.96
CA PRO A 163 -14.88 2.53 10.41
C PRO A 163 -16.16 2.53 9.56
N GLY A 164 -16.72 1.35 9.28
CA GLY A 164 -18.04 1.19 8.64
C GLY A 164 -18.03 0.74 7.18
N SER A 165 -16.89 0.26 6.70
CA SER A 165 -16.67 -0.51 5.47
C SER A 165 -17.67 -1.66 5.24
N THR A 166 -17.85 -2.09 3.98
CA THR A 166 -18.72 -3.24 3.64
C THR A 166 -18.09 -4.18 2.62
N ASN A 167 -17.12 -4.96 3.09
CA ASN A 167 -16.28 -5.83 2.27
C ASN A 167 -17.07 -7.05 1.73
N ALA A 168 -16.98 -7.30 0.42
CA ALA A 168 -17.43 -8.56 -0.17
C ALA A 168 -16.32 -9.61 -0.28
N THR A 169 -15.06 -9.17 -0.42
CA THR A 169 -13.84 -9.99 -0.42
C THR A 169 -12.67 -9.14 0.08
N PRO A 170 -11.52 -9.73 0.47
CA PRO A 170 -10.40 -8.96 1.00
C PRO A 170 -9.90 -7.81 0.12
N GLU A 171 -9.75 -6.63 0.74
CA GLU A 171 -9.01 -5.47 0.25
C GLU A 171 -7.53 -5.84 0.12
N THR A 172 -6.83 -5.30 -0.89
CA THR A 172 -5.44 -5.69 -1.16
C THR A 172 -4.51 -4.50 -1.42
N LEU A 173 -3.39 -4.45 -0.70
CA LEU A 173 -2.25 -3.59 -1.05
C LEU A 173 -1.24 -4.39 -1.88
N TYR A 174 -0.89 -3.89 -3.06
CA TYR A 174 0.22 -4.43 -3.86
C TYR A 174 1.19 -3.33 -4.27
N VAL A 175 2.38 -3.74 -4.72
CA VAL A 175 3.42 -2.82 -5.19
C VAL A 175 3.79 -3.16 -6.63
N GLY A 176 3.76 -2.13 -7.48
CA GLY A 176 4.10 -2.20 -8.89
C GLY A 176 5.35 -1.39 -9.24
N ALA A 177 5.70 -1.41 -10.52
CA ALA A 177 6.71 -0.57 -11.12
C ALA A 177 6.05 0.37 -12.14
N VAL A 178 6.13 1.67 -11.90
CA VAL A 178 5.68 2.68 -12.87
C VAL A 178 6.80 2.91 -13.89
N ARG A 179 6.45 2.82 -15.17
CA ARG A 179 7.34 3.20 -16.27
C ARG A 179 7.08 4.66 -16.59
N SER A 180 8.15 5.44 -16.72
CA SER A 180 8.11 6.90 -16.95
C SER A 180 7.66 7.29 -18.37
N ALA A 181 6.62 6.64 -18.89
CA ALA A 181 6.02 6.87 -20.20
C ALA A 181 4.55 7.29 -20.14
N GLU A 182 3.93 7.32 -18.95
CA GLU A 182 2.54 7.75 -18.75
C GLU A 182 2.47 8.88 -17.71
N VAL A 183 2.68 10.11 -18.21
CA VAL A 183 2.39 11.40 -17.55
C VAL A 183 2.04 12.38 -18.69
N PRO A 184 1.06 13.30 -18.59
CA PRO A 184 0.05 13.51 -17.53
C PRO A 184 -1.41 13.54 -18.05
N GLU A 185 -2.38 13.57 -17.13
CA GLU A 185 -3.28 14.73 -17.03
C GLU A 185 -3.36 15.19 -15.55
N PRO A 186 -3.27 16.50 -15.25
CA PRO A 186 -3.25 16.99 -13.87
C PRO A 186 -4.64 17.39 -13.37
N PHE A 187 -5.07 16.81 -12.25
CA PHE A 187 -5.99 17.47 -11.33
C PHE A 187 -5.48 17.36 -9.89
N SER A 188 -4.51 18.22 -9.58
CA SER A 188 -4.15 18.73 -8.26
C SER A 188 -4.16 17.80 -7.04
N LEU A 189 -2.95 17.44 -6.59
CA LEU A 189 -2.54 17.80 -5.23
C LEU A 189 -1.05 18.19 -5.27
N ALA A 190 -0.74 19.40 -4.78
CA ALA A 190 0.59 20.00 -4.91
C ALA A 190 1.09 20.43 -3.53
N LEU A 191 1.99 19.64 -2.95
CA LEU A 191 2.55 19.87 -1.63
C LEU A 191 3.63 20.97 -1.69
N LEU A 192 3.21 22.23 -1.62
CA LEU A 192 4.11 23.40 -1.52
C LEU A 192 3.96 24.11 -0.16
N GLY A 193 4.63 23.55 0.85
CA GLY A 193 4.78 24.17 2.17
C GLY A 193 6.06 25.00 2.29
N VAL A 194 6.05 26.27 1.85
CA VAL A 194 7.04 27.28 2.27
C VAL A 194 6.30 28.53 2.70
N GLY A 195 6.41 28.89 3.99
CA GLY A 195 5.51 29.85 4.64
C GLY A 195 5.90 31.32 4.51
N LEU A 196 5.07 32.14 5.15
CA LEU A 196 5.32 33.53 5.58
C LEU A 196 4.82 33.68 7.03
#